data_AF-A0A7C5NW80-F1
#
_entry.id   AF-A0A7C5NW80-F1
#
_cell.length_a   1.000
_cell.length_b   1.000
_cell.length_c   1.000
_cell.angle_alpha   90.00
_cell.angle_beta   90.00
_cell.angle_gamma   90.00
#
_symmetry.space_group_name_H-M   'P 1'
#
loop_
_entity.id
_entity.type
_entity.pdbx_description
1 polymer ?
#
loop_
_entity_poly.entity_id
_entity_poly.type
_entity_poly.pdbx_seq_one_letter_code
_entity_poly.pdbx_strand_id
1 'polypeptide(L)'
;MTRKKPKIIKERVPTPEVPVEERVKSFVEVNLGYDFASAVKEAERCIQCPPEYASCIKGCPVHINIPGFIGKLIEHRDDPKKAVKEALKVIWSDNTLPGVTGRVCPQEEQCEAPCVMGKVGDPINIGKLERFVADYARTHGIEEELLREFVSNGNDIKGKVAVVGSGPAGLTCAGELAKMGYKVTIFEALHKPGGVLVYGIPEFRLPKEILNKEIAKLRELGVEIKLDHIVGKTITLEELLEEYDAVFIGTGAGTPKLLNIPGILLGRIYSANEFLTRVNLMKAYEFPEYDTPITVGKKTIVIGAGNTAMDAARSALRLGSEVTIAYRRGREDMTARIEEI
;
A
#
# COMPACT_ATOMS: atom_id res chain seq x y z
N MET A 1 2.74 46.66 7.44
CA MET A 1 2.44 45.52 8.34
C MET A 1 3.34 44.35 7.97
N THR A 2 4.40 44.13 8.73
CA THR A 2 5.27 42.95 8.57
C THR A 2 4.46 41.71 8.93
N ARG A 3 4.03 40.92 7.94
CA ARG A 3 3.43 39.60 8.18
C ARG A 3 4.45 38.81 9.01
N LYS A 4 4.13 38.51 10.27
CA LYS A 4 4.94 37.61 11.12
C LYS A 4 5.17 36.35 10.29
N LYS A 5 6.44 35.99 10.04
CA LYS A 5 6.77 34.74 9.37
C LYS A 5 6.13 33.61 10.19
N PRO A 6 5.39 32.67 9.55
CA PRO A 6 4.79 31.56 10.27
C PRO A 6 5.88 30.82 11.04
N LYS A 7 5.60 30.46 12.31
CA LYS A 7 6.54 29.70 13.14
C LYS A 7 6.60 28.28 12.56
N ILE A 8 7.68 27.97 11.84
CA ILE A 8 7.90 26.67 11.20
C ILE A 8 8.33 25.64 12.24
N ILE A 9 7.57 24.55 12.38
CA ILE A 9 7.93 23.39 13.19
C ILE A 9 8.70 22.42 12.29
N LYS A 10 10.01 22.30 12.54
CA LYS A 10 10.95 21.61 11.64
C LYS A 10 10.94 20.10 11.74
N GLU A 11 10.70 19.56 12.93
CA GLU A 11 10.79 18.12 13.17
C GLU A 11 9.42 17.45 13.01
N ARG A 12 9.39 16.28 12.37
CA ARG A 12 8.17 15.47 12.26
C ARG A 12 7.75 14.93 13.61
N VAL A 13 6.44 14.86 13.82
CA VAL A 13 5.89 14.16 14.97
C VAL A 13 6.20 12.67 14.78
N PRO A 14 6.90 12.02 15.71
CA PRO A 14 7.23 10.61 15.56
C PRO A 14 5.96 9.75 15.67
N THR A 15 5.93 8.64 14.94
CA THR A 15 4.95 7.57 15.10
C THR A 15 5.52 6.49 16.02
N PRO A 16 4.77 5.96 16.99
CA PRO A 16 5.22 4.82 17.79
C PRO A 16 5.49 3.58 16.93
N GLU A 17 6.46 2.78 17.36
CA GLU A 17 6.80 1.49 16.75
C GLU A 17 6.83 0.40 17.82
N VAL A 18 6.57 -0.84 17.42
CA VAL A 18 6.79 -2.02 18.26
C VAL A 18 8.30 -2.14 18.56
N PRO A 19 8.71 -2.39 19.83
CA PRO A 19 10.11 -2.60 20.18
C PRO A 19 10.79 -3.69 19.35
N VAL A 20 12.10 -3.56 19.12
CA VAL A 20 12.85 -4.47 18.24
C VAL A 20 12.80 -5.89 18.76
N GLU A 21 12.98 -6.08 20.07
CA GLU A 21 13.04 -7.38 20.76
C GLU A 21 11.71 -8.13 20.71
N GLU A 22 10.60 -7.42 20.46
CA GLU A 22 9.26 -7.97 20.28
C GLU A 22 8.95 -8.19 18.80
N ARG A 23 9.18 -7.19 17.95
CA ARG A 23 8.77 -7.21 16.53
C ARG A 23 9.53 -8.20 15.66
N VAL A 24 10.71 -8.66 16.10
CA VAL A 24 11.50 -9.69 15.39
C VAL A 24 11.01 -11.10 15.65
N LYS A 25 10.11 -11.31 16.63
CA LYS A 25 9.57 -12.63 16.99
C LYS A 25 8.24 -12.96 16.30
N SER A 26 7.68 -12.01 15.55
CA SER A 26 6.39 -12.15 14.90
C SER A 26 6.32 -11.31 13.62
N PHE A 27 5.21 -11.44 12.89
CA PHE A 27 4.94 -10.69 11.66
C PHE A 27 3.99 -9.50 11.91
N VAL A 28 3.88 -9.02 13.15
CA VAL A 28 3.07 -7.85 13.51
C VAL A 28 3.55 -6.58 12.79
N GLU A 29 2.61 -5.67 12.50
CA GLU A 29 2.92 -4.37 11.93
C GLU A 29 3.92 -3.62 12.82
N VAL A 30 5.02 -3.15 12.24
CA VAL A 30 6.10 -2.50 13.00
C VAL A 30 5.69 -1.11 13.46
N ASN A 31 5.16 -0.30 12.54
CA ASN A 31 4.79 1.08 12.79
C ASN A 31 3.32 1.14 13.22
N LEU A 32 3.02 1.73 14.37
CA LEU A 32 1.67 1.73 14.96
C LEU A 32 0.81 2.92 14.49
N GLY A 33 1.36 3.81 13.66
CA GLY A 33 0.66 4.96 13.13
C GLY A 33 0.44 6.08 14.16
N TYR A 34 -0.33 7.09 13.78
CA TYR A 34 -0.70 8.19 14.68
C TYR A 34 -1.97 7.87 15.47
N ASP A 35 -2.07 8.44 16.67
CA ASP A 35 -3.37 8.74 17.27
C ASP A 35 -3.90 10.08 16.73
N PHE A 36 -5.14 10.44 17.05
CA PHE A 36 -5.73 11.68 16.52
C PHE A 36 -4.96 12.93 16.95
N ALA A 37 -4.49 13.00 18.20
CA ALA A 37 -3.77 14.17 18.71
C ALA A 37 -2.42 14.38 17.99
N SER A 38 -1.66 13.31 17.79
CA SER A 38 -0.39 13.34 17.06
C SER A 38 -0.58 13.58 15.57
N ALA A 39 -1.65 13.05 14.96
CA ALA A 39 -2.01 13.34 13.57
C ALA A 39 -2.35 14.82 13.37
N VAL A 40 -3.15 15.42 14.26
CA VAL A 40 -3.46 16.86 14.21
C VAL A 40 -2.19 17.70 14.40
N LYS A 41 -1.33 17.32 15.34
CA LYS A 41 -0.05 18.02 15.57
C LYS A 41 0.88 17.97 14.35
N GLU A 42 0.95 16.84 13.64
CA GLU A 42 1.70 16.73 12.39
C GLU A 42 1.02 17.54 11.28
N ALA A 43 -0.31 17.50 11.18
CA ALA A 43 -1.09 18.27 10.22
C ALA A 43 -0.85 19.79 10.38
N GLU A 44 -0.77 20.30 11.61
CA GLU A 44 -0.49 21.71 11.92
C GLU A 44 0.88 22.20 11.40
N ARG A 45 1.82 21.29 11.08
CA ARG A 45 3.09 21.66 10.44
C ARG A 45 2.90 22.06 8.97
N CYS A 46 1.84 21.59 8.31
CA CYS A 46 1.56 21.88 6.91
C CYS A 46 1.24 23.37 6.73
N ILE A 47 1.97 24.04 5.82
CA ILE A 47 1.79 25.47 5.58
C ILE A 47 0.62 25.80 4.62
N GLN A 48 -0.21 24.80 4.28
CA GLN A 48 -1.39 24.97 3.42
C GLN A 48 -1.06 25.69 2.11
N CYS A 49 -0.11 25.15 1.34
CA CYS A 49 0.21 25.66 0.01
C CYS A 49 -1.05 25.65 -0.88
N PRO A 50 -1.30 26.69 -1.70
CA PRO A 50 -2.41 26.68 -2.65
C PRO A 50 -2.34 25.43 -3.55
N PRO A 51 -3.46 24.71 -3.77
CA PRO A 51 -3.45 23.43 -4.50
C PRO A 51 -2.77 23.48 -5.86
N GLU A 52 -2.96 24.55 -6.63
CA GLU A 52 -2.37 24.74 -7.96
C GLU A 52 -0.83 24.86 -7.95
N TYR A 53 -0.24 25.18 -6.79
CA TYR A 53 1.22 25.32 -6.60
C TYR A 53 1.82 24.29 -5.63
N ALA A 54 1.00 23.51 -4.94
CA ALA A 54 1.44 22.56 -3.94
C ALA A 54 2.30 21.46 -4.57
N SER A 55 3.61 21.49 -4.30
CA SER A 55 4.56 20.55 -4.88
C SER A 55 4.33 19.11 -4.46
N CYS A 56 3.76 18.89 -3.28
CA CYS A 56 3.37 17.56 -2.80
C CYS A 56 2.30 16.92 -3.68
N ILE A 57 1.34 17.70 -4.22
CA ILE A 57 0.32 17.22 -5.16
C ILE A 57 0.98 16.75 -6.47
N LYS A 58 1.95 17.52 -6.97
CA LYS A 58 2.73 17.15 -8.18
C LYS A 58 3.60 15.91 -7.96
N GLY A 59 4.11 15.71 -6.74
CA GLY A 59 4.89 14.53 -6.38
C GLY A 59 4.06 13.27 -6.13
N CYS A 60 2.74 13.41 -5.91
CA CYS A 60 1.84 12.28 -5.82
C CYS A 60 1.46 11.78 -7.23
N PRO A 61 1.66 10.49 -7.56
CA PRO A 61 1.35 9.97 -8.90
C PRO A 61 -0.12 10.11 -9.32
N VAL A 62 -1.05 10.18 -8.36
CA VAL A 62 -2.49 10.34 -8.61
C VAL A 62 -3.00 11.72 -8.17
N HIS A 63 -2.10 12.66 -7.87
CA HIS A 63 -2.42 14.06 -7.58
C HIS A 63 -3.47 14.28 -6.46
N ILE A 64 -3.45 13.46 -5.40
CA ILE A 64 -4.28 13.66 -4.20
C ILE A 64 -4.16 15.12 -3.74
N ASN A 65 -5.29 15.75 -3.41
CA ASN A 65 -5.34 17.08 -2.81
C ASN A 65 -4.81 17.06 -1.36
N ILE A 66 -3.48 16.94 -1.22
CA ILE A 66 -2.78 16.76 0.05
C ILE A 66 -3.02 17.92 1.03
N PRO A 67 -2.85 19.21 0.65
CA PRO A 67 -3.19 20.31 1.54
C PRO A 67 -4.65 20.28 1.97
N GLY A 68 -5.56 19.88 1.06
CA GLY A 68 -6.99 19.78 1.31
C GLY A 68 -7.34 18.79 2.42
N PHE A 69 -6.93 17.52 2.32
CA PHE A 69 -7.27 16.54 3.36
C PHE A 69 -6.60 16.87 4.70
N ILE A 70 -5.35 17.37 4.67
CA ILE A 70 -4.65 17.83 5.88
C ILE A 70 -5.37 19.02 6.50
N GLY A 71 -5.87 19.95 5.69
CA GLY A 71 -6.66 21.08 6.13
C GLY A 71 -7.92 20.66 6.88
N LYS A 72 -8.60 19.58 6.44
CA LYS A 72 -9.76 19.02 7.14
C LYS A 72 -9.46 18.47 8.52
N LEU A 73 -8.28 17.89 8.73
CA LEU A 73 -7.82 17.48 10.06
C LEU A 73 -7.66 18.67 11.02
N ILE A 74 -7.21 19.82 10.51
CA ILE A 74 -7.00 21.04 11.30
C ILE A 74 -8.34 21.76 11.54
N GLU A 75 -9.15 21.94 10.49
CA GLU A 75 -10.44 22.66 10.53
C GLU A 75 -11.43 22.05 11.52
N HIS A 76 -11.40 20.72 11.65
CA HIS A 76 -12.31 19.97 12.51
C HIS A 76 -11.57 19.29 13.68
N ARG A 77 -10.46 19.87 14.15
CA ARG A 77 -9.64 19.29 15.24
C ARG A 77 -10.40 18.98 16.53
N ASP A 78 -11.54 19.62 16.76
CA ASP A 78 -12.38 19.42 17.95
C ASP A 78 -13.46 18.32 17.74
N ASP A 79 -13.58 17.78 16.52
CA ASP A 79 -14.48 16.67 16.14
C ASP A 79 -13.73 15.65 15.27
N PRO A 80 -13.09 14.63 15.89
CA PRO A 80 -12.29 13.64 15.18
C PRO A 80 -13.04 12.89 14.07
N LYS A 81 -14.32 12.57 14.30
CA LYS A 81 -15.12 11.82 13.34
C LYS A 81 -15.38 12.66 12.10
N LYS A 82 -15.78 13.93 12.29
CA LYS A 82 -15.99 14.86 11.16
C LYS A 82 -14.70 15.18 10.43
N ALA A 83 -13.60 15.40 11.16
CA ALA A 83 -12.28 15.64 10.59
C ALA A 83 -11.84 14.52 9.65
N VAL A 84 -11.93 13.28 10.12
CA VAL A 84 -11.56 12.09 9.35
C VAL A 84 -12.52 11.85 8.19
N LYS A 85 -13.84 11.99 8.40
CA LYS A 85 -14.83 11.82 7.32
C LYS A 85 -14.57 12.79 6.16
N GLU A 86 -14.38 14.06 6.44
CA GLU A 86 -14.15 15.08 5.41
C GLU A 86 -12.76 14.95 4.78
N ALA A 87 -11.73 14.58 5.55
CA ALA A 87 -10.41 14.27 4.99
C ALA A 87 -10.45 13.05 4.06
N LEU A 88 -11.16 11.98 4.45
CA LEU A 88 -11.27 10.77 3.65
C LEU A 88 -12.03 11.00 2.35
N LYS A 89 -13.09 11.83 2.34
CA LYS A 89 -13.77 12.26 1.11
C LYS A 89 -12.79 12.89 0.11
N VAL A 90 -11.88 13.74 0.59
CA VAL A 90 -10.86 14.40 -0.25
C VAL A 90 -9.80 13.40 -0.74
N ILE A 91 -9.51 12.34 0.01
CA ILE A 91 -8.56 11.31 -0.45
C ILE A 91 -9.22 10.39 -1.48
N TRP A 92 -10.47 9.98 -1.25
CA TRP A 92 -11.21 9.06 -2.13
C TRP A 92 -11.62 9.63 -3.48
N SER A 93 -11.48 10.95 -3.70
CA SER A 93 -11.63 11.53 -5.03
C SER A 93 -10.52 11.10 -5.99
N ASP A 94 -9.35 10.75 -5.46
CA ASP A 94 -8.15 10.48 -6.27
C ASP A 94 -7.52 9.11 -5.96
N ASN A 95 -7.74 8.55 -4.76
CA ASN A 95 -7.12 7.31 -4.31
C ASN A 95 -8.13 6.36 -3.65
N THR A 96 -8.28 5.17 -4.22
CA THR A 96 -9.16 4.11 -3.72
C THR A 96 -8.53 3.27 -2.59
N LEU A 97 -7.20 3.34 -2.37
CA LEU A 97 -6.47 2.46 -1.44
C LEU A 97 -5.62 3.21 -0.39
N PRO A 98 -6.14 4.22 0.31
CA PRO A 98 -5.33 5.02 1.23
C PRO A 98 -4.79 4.25 2.43
N GLY A 99 -5.49 3.19 2.87
CA GLY A 99 -5.01 2.26 3.88
C GLY A 99 -3.74 1.50 3.46
N VAL A 100 -3.48 1.39 2.15
CA VAL A 100 -2.30 0.75 1.57
C VAL A 100 -1.22 1.77 1.24
N THR A 101 -1.54 2.80 0.45
CA THR A 101 -0.55 3.77 -0.06
C THR A 101 0.16 4.53 1.05
N GLY A 102 -0.56 4.89 2.13
CA GLY A 102 0.03 5.54 3.30
C GLY A 102 1.08 4.69 4.02
N ARG A 103 1.06 3.37 3.81
CA ARG A 103 2.04 2.41 4.37
C ARG A 103 3.21 2.14 3.43
N VAL A 104 2.95 1.95 2.14
CA VAL A 104 3.92 1.31 1.23
C VAL A 104 4.48 2.20 0.15
N CYS A 105 3.91 3.39 -0.10
CA CYS A 105 4.50 4.33 -1.06
C CYS A 105 5.92 4.73 -0.62
N PRO A 106 6.88 4.87 -1.53
CA PRO A 106 8.16 5.50 -1.23
C PRO A 106 7.98 7.03 -1.22
N GLN A 107 7.43 7.57 -0.13
CA GLN A 107 7.10 9.00 -0.05
C GLN A 107 8.32 9.91 -0.24
N GLU A 108 9.51 9.43 0.13
CA GLU A 108 10.82 10.05 -0.07
C GLU A 108 11.20 10.24 -1.55
N GLU A 109 10.53 9.56 -2.47
CA GLU A 109 10.64 9.73 -3.93
C GLU A 109 9.36 10.33 -4.54
N GLN A 110 8.32 10.55 -3.72
CA GLN A 110 6.98 10.96 -4.17
C GLN A 110 6.52 12.24 -3.48
N CYS A 111 5.43 12.23 -2.71
CA CYS A 111 4.77 13.43 -2.20
C CYS A 111 5.57 14.16 -1.11
N GLU A 112 6.42 13.46 -0.35
CA GLU A 112 7.25 14.05 0.71
C GLU A 112 8.53 14.66 0.14
N ALA A 113 9.09 14.07 -0.92
CA ALA A 113 10.34 14.54 -1.55
C ALA A 113 10.31 16.03 -1.97
N PRO A 114 9.28 16.53 -2.66
CA PRO A 114 9.22 17.91 -3.09
C PRO A 114 8.56 18.83 -2.05
N CYS A 115 8.15 18.31 -0.88
CA CYS A 115 7.49 19.09 0.15
C CYS A 115 8.39 20.25 0.60
N VAL A 116 7.86 21.47 0.57
CA VAL A 116 8.64 22.68 0.90
C VAL A 116 9.17 22.69 2.35
N MET A 117 8.51 21.96 3.26
CA MET A 117 8.98 21.78 4.64
C MET A 117 10.28 20.98 4.71
N GLY A 118 10.47 20.02 3.80
CA GLY A 118 11.69 19.21 3.66
C GLY A 118 12.95 20.03 3.31
N LYS A 119 12.79 21.29 2.86
CA LYS A 119 13.93 22.19 2.58
C LYS A 119 14.52 22.85 3.82
N VAL A 120 13.79 22.86 4.93
CA VAL A 120 14.16 23.59 6.17
C VAL A 120 14.11 22.72 7.43
N GLY A 121 13.70 21.47 7.29
CA GLY A 121 13.50 20.46 8.32
C GLY A 121 12.98 19.18 7.68
N ASP A 122 12.17 18.40 8.41
CA ASP A 122 11.50 17.23 7.86
C ASP A 122 10.30 17.64 6.99
N PRO A 123 10.05 16.93 5.87
CA PRO A 123 8.81 17.10 5.13
C PRO A 123 7.62 16.71 6.02
N ILE A 124 6.43 17.17 5.63
CA ILE A 124 5.18 16.72 6.26
C ILE A 124 5.07 15.21 6.08
N ASN A 125 4.70 14.50 7.14
CA ASN A 125 4.56 13.04 7.12
C ASN A 125 3.25 12.61 6.43
N ILE A 126 3.15 12.92 5.14
CA ILE A 126 1.94 12.80 4.32
C ILE A 126 1.47 11.34 4.30
N GLY A 127 2.38 10.38 4.15
CA GLY A 127 2.02 8.96 4.14
C GLY A 127 1.36 8.51 5.44
N LYS A 128 1.89 8.94 6.59
CA LYS A 128 1.34 8.59 7.90
C LYS A 128 0.03 9.32 8.21
N LEU A 129 -0.18 10.54 7.69
CA LEU A 129 -1.47 11.23 7.77
C LEU A 129 -2.53 10.57 6.89
N GLU A 130 -2.20 10.17 5.66
CA GLU A 130 -3.10 9.39 4.78
C GLU A 130 -3.49 8.07 5.46
N ARG A 131 -2.49 7.34 5.96
CA ARG A 131 -2.69 6.11 6.74
C ARG A 131 -3.63 6.35 7.94
N PHE A 132 -3.37 7.40 8.71
CA PHE A 132 -4.15 7.75 9.89
C PHE A 132 -5.63 7.93 9.54
N VAL A 133 -5.92 8.72 8.49
CA VAL A 133 -7.29 8.97 8.04
C VAL A 133 -7.99 7.67 7.66
N ALA A 134 -7.34 6.81 6.87
CA ALA A 134 -7.90 5.51 6.48
C ALA A 134 -8.11 4.56 7.67
N ASP A 135 -7.12 4.45 8.57
CA ASP A 135 -7.19 3.57 9.74
C ASP A 135 -8.27 4.02 10.74
N TYR A 136 -8.36 5.32 11.01
CA TYR A 136 -9.37 5.86 11.90
C TYR A 136 -10.77 5.69 11.30
N ALA A 137 -10.93 5.97 10.01
CA ALA A 137 -12.23 5.83 9.35
C ALA A 137 -12.75 4.39 9.43
N ARG A 138 -11.89 3.42 9.11
CA ARG A 138 -12.19 1.98 9.14
C ARG A 138 -12.57 1.48 10.53
N THR A 139 -11.91 1.99 11.58
CA THR A 139 -12.15 1.54 12.96
C THR A 139 -13.37 2.20 13.61
N HIS A 140 -13.91 3.25 13.01
CA HIS A 140 -15.02 4.04 13.55
C HIS A 140 -16.30 4.01 12.71
N GLY A 141 -16.37 3.16 11.67
CA GLY A 141 -17.56 3.01 10.83
C GLY A 141 -17.78 4.13 9.82
N ILE A 142 -16.77 4.99 9.59
CA ILE A 142 -16.88 6.19 8.75
C ILE A 142 -16.81 5.81 7.26
N GLU A 143 -16.03 4.78 6.93
CA GLU A 143 -15.91 4.32 5.54
C GLU A 143 -17.25 3.78 5.02
N GLU A 144 -17.96 3.01 5.83
CA GLU A 144 -19.27 2.43 5.51
C GLU A 144 -20.34 3.51 5.35
N GLU A 145 -20.28 4.55 6.18
CA GLU A 145 -21.15 5.73 6.04
C GLU A 145 -20.92 6.42 4.69
N LEU A 146 -19.66 6.66 4.32
CA LEU A 146 -19.31 7.27 3.04
C LEU A 146 -19.68 6.39 1.85
N LEU A 147 -19.43 5.08 1.91
CA LEU A 147 -19.78 4.17 0.82
C LEU A 147 -21.29 4.18 0.53
N ARG A 148 -22.14 4.27 1.55
CA ARG A 148 -23.59 4.40 1.36
C ARG A 148 -23.98 5.70 0.66
N GLU A 149 -23.27 6.80 0.92
CA GLU A 149 -23.44 8.07 0.21
C GLU A 149 -23.04 7.95 -1.29
N PHE A 150 -22.06 7.09 -1.61
CA PHE A 150 -21.60 6.87 -2.99
C PHE A 150 -22.47 5.86 -3.78
N VAL A 151 -22.91 4.78 -3.13
CA VAL A 151 -23.68 3.68 -3.75
C VAL A 151 -25.15 4.06 -4.00
N SER A 152 -25.66 5.13 -3.36
CA SER A 152 -27.07 5.56 -3.48
C SER A 152 -27.49 6.10 -4.85
N ASN A 153 -26.61 6.14 -5.84
CA ASN A 153 -26.96 6.58 -7.20
C ASN A 153 -27.16 5.37 -8.12
N GLY A 154 -28.41 4.89 -8.17
CA GLY A 154 -28.87 3.93 -9.15
C GLY A 154 -28.72 4.49 -10.56
N ASN A 155 -27.61 4.17 -11.21
CA ASN A 155 -27.36 4.50 -12.60
C ASN A 155 -27.51 3.25 -13.45
N ASP A 156 -28.06 3.42 -14.65
CA ASP A 156 -28.01 2.41 -15.70
C ASP A 156 -26.55 1.99 -15.94
N ILE A 157 -26.32 0.69 -16.07
CA ILE A 157 -24.99 0.13 -16.33
C ILE A 157 -24.49 0.68 -17.66
N LYS A 158 -23.39 1.44 -17.64
CA LYS A 158 -22.83 2.10 -18.85
C LYS A 158 -22.13 1.14 -19.81
N GLY A 159 -21.70 0.00 -19.31
CA GLY A 159 -20.95 -1.01 -20.04
C GLY A 159 -20.30 -2.02 -19.09
N LYS A 160 -19.69 -3.05 -19.65
CA LYS A 160 -18.96 -4.10 -18.95
C LYS A 160 -17.46 -3.98 -19.21
N VAL A 161 -16.66 -4.00 -18.15
CA VAL A 161 -15.19 -3.94 -18.26
C VAL A 161 -14.56 -5.14 -17.55
N ALA A 162 -13.69 -5.85 -18.26
CA ALA A 162 -12.85 -6.89 -17.66
C ALA A 162 -11.51 -6.31 -17.20
N VAL A 163 -11.08 -6.69 -16.01
CA VAL A 163 -9.78 -6.29 -15.44
C VAL A 163 -8.95 -7.55 -15.22
N VAL A 164 -7.83 -7.68 -15.92
CA VAL A 164 -6.93 -8.84 -15.82
C VAL A 164 -5.83 -8.56 -14.80
N GLY A 165 -5.91 -9.22 -13.64
CA GLY A 165 -5.00 -9.08 -12.50
C GLY A 165 -5.57 -8.19 -11.40
N SER A 166 -5.50 -8.67 -10.15
CA SER A 166 -6.01 -7.96 -8.96
C SER A 166 -4.92 -7.26 -8.15
N GLY A 167 -3.81 -6.89 -8.79
CA GLY A 167 -2.81 -6.03 -8.16
C GLY A 167 -3.32 -4.60 -7.92
N PRO A 168 -2.49 -3.71 -7.35
CA PRO A 168 -2.89 -2.32 -7.07
C PRO A 168 -3.55 -1.63 -8.27
N ALA A 169 -2.95 -1.77 -9.46
CA ALA A 169 -3.48 -1.17 -10.68
C ALA A 169 -4.88 -1.68 -11.05
N GLY A 170 -5.12 -2.99 -10.96
CA GLY A 170 -6.42 -3.59 -11.26
C GLY A 170 -7.47 -3.22 -10.21
N LEU A 171 -7.12 -3.21 -8.93
CA LEU A 171 -8.02 -2.81 -7.85
C LEU A 171 -8.45 -1.34 -7.98
N THR A 172 -7.51 -0.44 -8.25
CA THR A 172 -7.81 0.99 -8.49
C THR A 172 -8.65 1.18 -9.75
N CYS A 173 -8.27 0.55 -10.87
CA CYS A 173 -9.02 0.63 -12.13
C CYS A 173 -10.47 0.17 -11.92
N ALA A 174 -10.68 -0.95 -11.23
CA ALA A 174 -12.00 -1.48 -10.97
C ALA A 174 -12.82 -0.57 -10.05
N GLY A 175 -12.23 -0.02 -9.00
CA GLY A 175 -12.89 0.91 -8.09
C GLY A 175 -13.35 2.19 -8.79
N GLU A 176 -12.49 2.80 -9.62
CA GLU A 176 -12.83 4.01 -10.35
C GLU A 176 -13.89 3.77 -11.43
N LEU A 177 -13.78 2.66 -12.17
CA LEU A 177 -14.80 2.28 -13.16
C LEU A 177 -16.16 1.97 -12.51
N ALA A 178 -16.18 1.32 -11.34
CA ALA A 178 -17.40 1.09 -10.58
C ALA A 178 -18.05 2.41 -10.14
N LYS A 179 -17.27 3.36 -9.60
CA LYS A 179 -17.75 4.72 -9.28
C LYS A 179 -18.31 5.46 -10.49
N MET A 180 -17.76 5.21 -11.69
CA MET A 180 -18.24 5.79 -12.95
C MET A 180 -19.52 5.12 -13.49
N GLY A 181 -19.98 4.00 -12.91
CA GLY A 181 -21.20 3.29 -13.30
C GLY A 181 -20.99 2.12 -14.28
N TYR A 182 -19.77 1.59 -14.40
CA TYR A 182 -19.51 0.38 -15.19
C TYR A 182 -19.65 -0.89 -14.36
N LYS A 183 -20.10 -1.98 -14.99
CA LYS A 183 -20.04 -3.31 -14.40
C LYS A 183 -18.64 -3.88 -14.59
N VAL A 184 -17.90 -4.07 -13.50
CA VAL A 184 -16.50 -4.52 -13.56
C VAL A 184 -16.34 -5.93 -13.02
N THR A 185 -15.60 -6.76 -13.76
CA THR A 185 -15.18 -8.09 -13.31
C THR A 185 -13.65 -8.20 -13.35
N ILE A 186 -13.04 -8.46 -12.20
CA ILE A 186 -11.60 -8.72 -12.07
C ILE A 186 -11.35 -10.22 -12.21
N PHE A 187 -10.39 -10.60 -13.06
CA PHE A 187 -9.89 -11.97 -13.21
C PHE A 187 -8.50 -12.07 -12.58
N GLU A 188 -8.34 -12.93 -11.58
CA GLU A 188 -7.10 -13.13 -10.83
C GLU A 188 -6.66 -14.58 -10.92
N ALA A 189 -5.36 -14.78 -11.20
CA ALA A 189 -4.76 -16.09 -11.35
C ALA A 189 -4.63 -16.85 -10.01
N LEU A 190 -4.40 -16.13 -8.91
CA LEU A 190 -4.23 -16.71 -7.59
C LEU A 190 -5.56 -16.88 -6.83
N HIS A 191 -5.53 -17.74 -5.81
CA HIS A 191 -6.65 -18.00 -4.90
C HIS A 191 -6.94 -16.84 -3.91
N LYS A 192 -6.16 -15.75 -3.95
CA LYS A 192 -6.40 -14.51 -3.18
C LYS A 192 -6.12 -13.27 -4.04
N PRO A 193 -6.98 -12.24 -3.97
CA PRO A 193 -6.78 -11.00 -4.70
C PRO A 193 -5.80 -10.06 -4.00
N GLY A 194 -5.16 -9.16 -4.75
CA GLY A 194 -4.26 -8.11 -4.23
C GLY A 194 -2.86 -8.13 -4.83
N GLY A 195 -2.51 -9.15 -5.60
CA GLY A 195 -1.19 -9.28 -6.23
C GLY A 195 -0.05 -9.16 -5.21
N VAL A 196 0.94 -8.30 -5.51
CA VAL A 196 2.11 -8.07 -4.63
C VAL A 196 1.72 -7.61 -3.21
N LEU A 197 0.54 -7.01 -3.03
CA LEU A 197 0.04 -6.59 -1.71
C LEU A 197 -0.26 -7.80 -0.81
N VAL A 198 -0.59 -8.96 -1.38
CA VAL A 198 -0.80 -10.22 -0.63
C VAL A 198 0.46 -11.05 -0.57
N TYR A 199 1.04 -11.41 -1.71
CA TYR A 199 2.12 -12.40 -1.75
C TYR A 199 3.52 -11.81 -1.57
N GLY A 200 3.70 -10.50 -1.83
CA GLY A 200 5.01 -9.85 -1.85
C GLY A 200 5.35 -9.10 -0.57
N ILE A 201 4.57 -8.06 -0.26
CA ILE A 201 4.81 -7.18 0.88
C ILE A 201 4.41 -7.91 2.16
N PRO A 202 5.29 -8.09 3.16
CA PRO A 202 4.95 -8.83 4.38
C PRO A 202 3.98 -8.11 5.31
N GLU A 203 3.37 -8.88 6.23
CA GLU A 203 2.37 -8.39 7.17
C GLU A 203 2.92 -7.34 8.15
N PHE A 204 4.21 -7.40 8.45
CA PHE A 204 4.89 -6.42 9.31
C PHE A 204 5.01 -5.01 8.68
N ARG A 205 4.65 -4.86 7.40
CA ARG A 205 4.53 -3.57 6.68
C ARG A 205 3.11 -3.29 6.21
N LEU A 206 2.40 -4.31 5.74
CA LEU A 206 1.04 -4.20 5.23
C LEU A 206 0.19 -5.34 5.79
N PRO A 207 -0.58 -5.07 6.87
CA PRO A 207 -1.48 -6.04 7.47
C PRO A 207 -2.50 -6.57 6.46
N LYS A 208 -2.66 -7.89 6.40
CA LYS A 208 -3.57 -8.51 5.42
C LYS A 208 -5.03 -8.24 5.71
N GLU A 209 -5.37 -8.05 6.98
CA GLU A 209 -6.70 -7.61 7.38
C GLU A 209 -7.11 -6.29 6.72
N ILE A 210 -6.18 -5.32 6.65
CA ILE A 210 -6.43 -4.01 6.05
C ILE A 210 -6.69 -4.17 4.55
N LEU A 211 -5.83 -4.92 3.86
CA LEU A 211 -6.00 -5.20 2.44
C LEU A 211 -7.32 -5.93 2.14
N ASN A 212 -7.69 -6.93 2.96
CA ASN A 212 -8.94 -7.65 2.78
C ASN A 212 -10.16 -6.72 2.93
N LYS A 213 -10.11 -5.76 3.86
CA LYS A 213 -11.15 -4.73 4.01
C LYS A 213 -11.19 -3.80 2.81
N GLU A 214 -10.05 -3.34 2.29
CA GLU A 214 -9.99 -2.56 1.05
C GLU A 214 -10.62 -3.29 -0.14
N ILE A 215 -10.35 -4.58 -0.29
CA ILE A 215 -10.91 -5.40 -1.38
C ILE A 215 -12.42 -5.68 -1.15
N ALA A 216 -12.85 -5.86 0.10
CA ALA A 216 -14.26 -6.01 0.43
C ALA A 216 -15.08 -4.76 0.02
N LYS A 217 -14.53 -3.56 0.22
CA LYS A 217 -15.17 -2.30 -0.24
C LYS A 217 -15.41 -2.29 -1.74
N LEU A 218 -14.48 -2.79 -2.55
CA LEU A 218 -14.69 -2.90 -4.00
C LEU A 218 -15.86 -3.83 -4.35
N ARG A 219 -16.03 -4.93 -3.61
CA ARG A 219 -17.18 -5.82 -3.78
C ARG A 219 -18.50 -5.12 -3.41
N GLU A 220 -18.49 -4.29 -2.37
CA GLU A 220 -19.65 -3.46 -2.00
C GLU A 220 -19.99 -2.41 -3.07
N LEU A 221 -19.00 -1.93 -3.83
CA LEU A 221 -19.20 -1.10 -5.02
C LEU A 221 -19.70 -1.91 -6.24
N GLY A 222 -19.95 -3.21 -6.10
CA GLY A 222 -20.46 -4.08 -7.16
C GLY A 222 -19.39 -4.68 -8.07
N VAL A 223 -18.10 -4.56 -7.73
CA VAL A 223 -17.02 -5.21 -8.47
C VAL A 223 -17.03 -6.72 -8.19
N GLU A 224 -17.13 -7.51 -9.26
CA GLU A 224 -16.98 -8.97 -9.19
C GLU A 224 -15.49 -9.35 -9.25
N ILE A 225 -15.07 -10.34 -8.46
CA ILE A 225 -13.67 -10.82 -8.46
C ILE A 225 -13.68 -12.34 -8.63
N LYS A 226 -13.22 -12.81 -9.79
CA LYS A 226 -13.03 -14.22 -10.13
C LYS A 226 -11.59 -14.63 -9.84
N LEU A 227 -11.41 -15.41 -8.79
CA LEU A 227 -10.12 -15.99 -8.38
C LEU A 227 -9.85 -17.30 -9.13
N ASP A 228 -8.62 -17.79 -9.07
CA ASP A 228 -8.20 -19.04 -9.74
C ASP A 228 -8.48 -19.03 -11.26
N HIS A 229 -8.50 -17.85 -11.88
CA HIS A 229 -8.78 -17.62 -13.29
C HIS A 229 -7.55 -17.06 -14.00
N ILE A 230 -6.80 -17.96 -14.65
CA ILE A 230 -5.62 -17.60 -15.43
C ILE A 230 -6.07 -17.19 -16.83
N VAL A 231 -6.13 -15.89 -17.11
CA VAL A 231 -6.39 -15.39 -18.46
C VAL A 231 -5.28 -15.84 -19.43
N GLY A 232 -5.67 -16.33 -20.60
CA GLY A 232 -4.84 -17.07 -21.56
C GLY A 232 -4.82 -18.60 -21.34
N LYS A 233 -5.50 -19.11 -20.29
CA LYS A 233 -5.64 -20.56 -20.01
C LYS A 233 -7.07 -20.94 -19.65
N THR A 234 -7.62 -20.35 -18.59
CA THR A 234 -8.99 -20.60 -18.10
C THR A 234 -10.03 -19.89 -18.97
N ILE A 235 -9.68 -18.70 -19.45
CA ILE A 235 -10.42 -17.89 -20.43
C ILE A 235 -9.40 -17.19 -21.33
N THR A 236 -9.65 -17.10 -22.62
CA THR A 236 -8.77 -16.45 -23.60
C THR A 236 -8.99 -14.93 -23.63
N LEU A 237 -8.06 -14.18 -24.22
CA LEU A 237 -8.23 -12.74 -24.36
C LEU A 237 -9.33 -12.42 -25.38
N GLU A 238 -9.46 -13.25 -26.40
CA GLU A 238 -10.48 -13.18 -27.44
C GLU A 238 -11.89 -13.31 -26.85
N GLU A 239 -12.13 -14.32 -26.00
CA GLU A 239 -13.40 -14.48 -25.28
C GLU A 239 -13.73 -13.26 -24.40
N LEU A 240 -12.72 -12.67 -23.73
CA LEU A 240 -12.93 -11.43 -22.97
C LEU A 240 -13.31 -10.24 -23.86
N LEU A 241 -12.72 -10.12 -25.04
CA LEU A 241 -13.03 -9.05 -26.00
C LEU A 241 -14.40 -9.24 -26.67
N GLU A 242 -14.92 -10.46 -26.70
CA GLU A 242 -16.28 -10.76 -27.18
C GLU A 242 -17.36 -10.46 -26.11
N GLU A 243 -17.07 -10.69 -24.83
CA GLU A 243 -18.02 -10.54 -23.72
C GLU A 243 -18.07 -9.15 -23.07
N TYR A 244 -16.97 -8.39 -23.16
CA TYR A 244 -16.79 -7.10 -22.47
C TYR A 244 -16.51 -5.97 -23.46
N ASP A 245 -16.98 -4.77 -23.13
CA ASP A 245 -16.80 -3.58 -23.96
C ASP A 245 -15.35 -3.06 -23.93
N ALA A 246 -14.62 -3.38 -22.85
CA ALA A 246 -13.20 -3.04 -22.70
C ALA A 246 -12.48 -4.04 -21.79
N VAL A 247 -11.16 -4.14 -21.98
CA VAL A 247 -10.27 -4.96 -21.15
C VAL A 247 -9.09 -4.11 -20.66
N PHE A 248 -8.87 -4.09 -19.35
CA PHE A 248 -7.68 -3.52 -18.73
C PHE A 248 -6.71 -4.64 -18.32
N ILE A 249 -5.44 -4.53 -18.69
CA ILE A 249 -4.41 -5.55 -18.35
C ILE A 249 -3.48 -4.99 -17.28
N GLY A 250 -3.59 -5.53 -16.07
CA GLY A 250 -2.85 -5.13 -14.87
C GLY A 250 -2.10 -6.30 -14.22
N THR A 251 -1.53 -7.21 -15.02
CA THR A 251 -0.88 -8.45 -14.55
C THR A 251 0.46 -8.25 -13.84
N GLY A 252 1.04 -7.05 -13.92
CA GLY A 252 2.30 -6.69 -13.26
C GLY A 252 3.51 -7.42 -13.85
N ALA A 253 4.58 -7.52 -13.04
CA ALA A 253 5.86 -8.12 -13.42
C ALA A 253 6.25 -9.25 -12.45
N GLY A 254 5.46 -10.32 -12.44
CA GLY A 254 5.57 -11.41 -11.46
C GLY A 254 6.65 -12.47 -11.71
N THR A 255 7.34 -12.45 -12.86
CA THR A 255 8.36 -13.46 -13.19
C THR A 255 9.71 -13.09 -12.57
N PRO A 256 10.33 -13.96 -11.75
CA PRO A 256 11.61 -13.67 -11.12
C PRO A 256 12.76 -13.66 -12.14
N LYS A 257 13.77 -12.82 -11.89
CA LYS A 257 15.05 -12.85 -12.60
C LYS A 257 16.06 -13.64 -11.77
N LEU A 258 16.53 -14.77 -12.30
CA LEU A 258 17.58 -15.57 -11.68
C LEU A 258 18.96 -15.17 -12.21
N LEU A 259 19.97 -15.27 -11.36
CA LEU A 259 21.36 -15.09 -11.78
C LEU A 259 21.83 -16.31 -12.57
N ASN A 260 22.57 -16.07 -13.65
CA ASN A 260 23.22 -17.14 -14.40
C ASN A 260 24.57 -17.48 -13.76
N ILE A 261 24.53 -18.22 -12.64
CA ILE A 261 25.72 -18.64 -11.90
C ILE A 261 25.67 -20.14 -11.59
N PRO A 262 26.83 -20.83 -11.52
CA PRO A 262 26.89 -22.23 -11.10
C PRO A 262 26.24 -22.41 -9.72
N GLY A 263 25.41 -23.45 -9.59
CA GLY A 263 24.78 -23.81 -8.32
C GLY A 263 23.50 -23.04 -7.98
N ILE A 264 22.96 -22.19 -8.87
CA ILE A 264 21.70 -21.44 -8.61
C ILE A 264 20.48 -22.34 -8.34
N LEU A 265 20.54 -23.62 -8.74
CA LEU A 265 19.49 -24.63 -8.53
C LEU A 265 19.78 -25.58 -7.34
N LEU A 266 20.80 -25.29 -6.53
CA LEU A 266 21.04 -26.07 -5.30
C LEU A 266 19.87 -25.88 -4.32
N GLY A 267 19.69 -26.86 -3.43
CA GLY A 267 18.64 -26.80 -2.41
C GLY A 267 18.77 -25.58 -1.51
N ARG A 268 17.63 -25.06 -1.03
CA ARG A 268 17.52 -23.87 -0.16
C ARG A 268 17.99 -22.56 -0.80
N ILE A 269 18.05 -22.52 -2.13
CA ILE A 269 18.10 -21.27 -2.89
C ILE A 269 16.68 -20.95 -3.34
N TYR A 270 16.20 -19.77 -2.95
CA TYR A 270 14.88 -19.30 -3.28
C TYR A 270 14.97 -18.09 -4.20
N SER A 271 14.07 -18.00 -5.18
CA SER A 271 13.70 -16.67 -5.68
C SER A 271 12.98 -15.91 -4.56
N ALA A 272 13.13 -14.59 -4.49
CA ALA A 272 12.39 -13.81 -3.51
C ALA A 272 10.87 -13.96 -3.68
N ASN A 273 10.39 -14.14 -4.93
CA ASN A 273 8.98 -14.41 -5.22
C ASN A 273 8.52 -15.72 -4.57
N GLU A 274 9.27 -16.82 -4.69
CA GLU A 274 8.92 -18.07 -4.03
C GLU A 274 8.96 -17.92 -2.50
N PHE A 275 10.05 -17.37 -1.97
CA PHE A 275 10.24 -17.21 -0.53
C PHE A 275 9.11 -16.38 0.09
N LEU A 276 8.84 -15.21 -0.46
CA LEU A 276 7.80 -14.30 0.02
C LEU A 276 6.40 -14.86 -0.24
N THR A 277 6.16 -15.59 -1.33
CA THR A 277 4.85 -16.25 -1.54
C THR A 277 4.61 -17.31 -0.46
N ARG A 278 5.61 -18.13 -0.13
CA ARG A 278 5.51 -19.10 0.98
C ARG A 278 5.25 -18.41 2.30
N VAL A 279 6.02 -17.37 2.63
CA VAL A 279 5.87 -16.62 3.89
C VAL A 279 4.51 -15.93 3.95
N ASN A 280 4.14 -15.14 2.95
CA ASN A 280 3.03 -14.19 3.03
C ASN A 280 1.69 -14.77 2.57
N LEU A 281 1.67 -15.41 1.38
CA LEU A 281 0.42 -15.94 0.82
C LEU A 281 0.03 -17.24 1.50
N MET A 282 1.01 -18.12 1.70
CA MET A 282 0.82 -19.46 2.26
C MET A 282 1.05 -19.54 3.76
N LYS A 283 1.47 -18.44 4.40
CA LYS A 283 1.70 -18.35 5.86
C LYS A 283 2.64 -19.42 6.41
N ALA A 284 3.69 -19.75 5.67
CA ALA A 284 4.64 -20.80 6.05
C ALA A 284 5.39 -20.52 7.38
N TYR A 285 5.35 -19.28 7.89
CA TYR A 285 5.89 -18.96 9.21
C TYR A 285 5.02 -19.49 10.37
N GLU A 286 3.79 -19.92 10.10
CA GLU A 286 2.85 -20.56 11.06
C GLU A 286 2.86 -22.10 10.91
N PHE A 287 3.77 -22.69 10.13
CA PHE A 287 3.88 -24.15 10.02
C PHE A 287 4.12 -24.82 11.40
N PRO A 288 3.39 -25.90 11.78
CA PRO A 288 2.52 -26.73 10.94
C PRO A 288 1.02 -26.36 10.99
N GLU A 289 0.61 -25.19 11.50
CA GLU A 289 -0.79 -24.74 11.43
C GLU A 289 -1.24 -24.53 9.97
N TYR A 290 -0.33 -24.03 9.13
CA TYR A 290 -0.48 -24.00 7.68
C TYR A 290 0.42 -25.06 7.03
N ASP A 291 -0.11 -25.76 6.03
CA ASP A 291 0.53 -26.94 5.44
C ASP A 291 1.81 -26.63 4.64
N THR A 292 2.01 -25.38 4.20
CA THR A 292 3.15 -25.03 3.36
C THR A 292 4.41 -24.87 4.23
N PRO A 293 5.45 -25.69 4.02
CA PRO A 293 6.69 -25.54 4.75
C PRO A 293 7.56 -24.42 4.17
N ILE A 294 8.43 -23.88 5.03
CA ILE A 294 9.58 -23.07 4.65
C ILE A 294 10.78 -23.45 5.51
N THR A 295 11.99 -23.34 4.95
CA THR A 295 13.21 -23.64 5.70
C THR A 295 14.22 -22.52 5.45
N VAL A 296 14.70 -21.94 6.54
CA VAL A 296 15.84 -21.01 6.51
C VAL A 296 17.05 -21.69 7.14
N GLY A 297 18.25 -21.37 6.64
CA GLY A 297 19.49 -21.82 7.27
C GLY A 297 19.79 -21.03 8.55
N LYS A 298 20.80 -21.46 9.32
CA LYS A 298 21.35 -20.64 10.42
C LYS A 298 21.85 -19.28 9.93
N LYS A 299 22.37 -19.25 8.69
CA LYS A 299 22.81 -18.03 8.00
C LYS A 299 22.12 -17.94 6.64
N THR A 300 21.60 -16.76 6.31
CA THR A 300 20.93 -16.46 5.04
C THR A 300 21.59 -15.27 4.39
N ILE A 301 21.92 -15.39 3.10
CA ILE A 301 22.38 -14.27 2.28
C ILE A 301 21.23 -13.87 1.36
N VAL A 302 20.84 -12.60 1.41
CA VAL A 302 19.85 -12.02 0.49
C VAL A 302 20.58 -11.16 -0.53
N ILE A 303 20.42 -11.48 -1.82
CA ILE A 303 21.09 -10.76 -2.91
C ILE A 303 20.18 -9.65 -3.42
N GLY A 304 20.61 -8.39 -3.29
CA GLY A 304 19.87 -7.20 -3.72
C GLY A 304 19.63 -6.20 -2.59
N ALA A 305 19.11 -5.03 -2.94
CA ALA A 305 18.90 -3.92 -1.99
C ALA A 305 17.65 -3.07 -2.29
N GLY A 306 16.67 -3.65 -2.97
CA GLY A 306 15.33 -3.06 -3.12
C GLY A 306 14.38 -3.52 -2.01
N ASN A 307 13.14 -3.04 -2.04
CA ASN A 307 12.09 -3.45 -1.08
C ASN A 307 11.95 -4.97 -0.95
N THR A 308 11.95 -5.69 -2.09
CA THR A 308 11.90 -7.17 -2.11
C THR A 308 13.04 -7.82 -1.33
N ALA A 309 14.25 -7.24 -1.37
CA ALA A 309 15.38 -7.76 -0.62
C ALA A 309 15.24 -7.49 0.89
N MET A 310 14.78 -6.29 1.27
CA MET A 310 14.54 -5.97 2.69
C MET A 310 13.42 -6.84 3.27
N ASP A 311 12.35 -7.06 2.51
CA ASP A 311 11.22 -7.90 2.91
C ASP A 311 11.66 -9.36 3.09
N ALA A 312 12.44 -9.91 2.16
CA ALA A 312 12.99 -11.26 2.28
C ALA A 312 13.95 -11.36 3.48
N ALA A 313 14.84 -10.37 3.66
CA ALA A 313 15.80 -10.34 4.75
C ALA A 313 15.12 -10.29 6.13
N ARG A 314 14.16 -9.38 6.31
CA ARG A 314 13.42 -9.21 7.57
C ARG A 314 12.50 -10.37 7.87
N SER A 315 11.99 -11.06 6.84
CA SER A 315 11.23 -12.30 6.99
C SER A 315 12.12 -13.47 7.39
N ALA A 316 13.30 -13.63 6.77
CA ALA A 316 14.27 -14.65 7.15
C ALA A 316 14.80 -14.47 8.58
N LEU A 317 15.00 -13.22 9.01
CA LEU A 317 15.37 -12.88 10.39
C LEU A 317 14.30 -13.35 11.39
N ARG A 318 13.02 -13.12 11.09
CA ARG A 318 11.88 -13.57 11.91
C ARG A 318 11.74 -15.08 11.99
N LEU A 319 12.22 -15.79 10.96
CA LEU A 319 12.30 -17.24 10.94
C LEU A 319 13.55 -17.79 11.67
N GLY A 320 14.32 -16.93 12.36
CA GLY A 320 15.44 -17.33 13.21
C GLY A 320 16.80 -17.42 12.51
N SER A 321 16.97 -16.78 11.35
CA SER A 321 18.24 -16.77 10.61
C SER A 321 19.11 -15.55 10.94
N GLU A 322 20.44 -15.72 10.95
CA GLU A 322 21.40 -14.62 10.83
C GLU A 322 21.43 -14.16 9.37
N VAL A 323 21.04 -12.91 9.10
CA VAL A 323 20.82 -12.43 7.73
C VAL A 323 21.91 -11.45 7.30
N THR A 324 22.46 -11.67 6.11
CA THR A 324 23.37 -10.74 5.43
C THR A 324 22.73 -10.26 4.13
N ILE A 325 22.69 -8.95 3.92
CA ILE A 325 22.33 -8.35 2.63
C ILE A 325 23.59 -8.21 1.79
N ALA A 326 23.61 -8.84 0.63
CA ALA A 326 24.68 -8.71 -0.35
C ALA A 326 24.23 -7.77 -1.46
N TYR A 327 24.81 -6.57 -1.49
CA TYR A 327 24.55 -5.57 -2.51
C TYR A 327 25.81 -5.23 -3.29
N ARG A 328 25.66 -5.07 -4.61
CA ARG A 328 26.78 -4.81 -5.53
C ARG A 328 27.22 -3.34 -5.58
N ARG A 329 26.55 -2.45 -4.84
CA ARG A 329 26.84 -1.00 -4.78
C ARG A 329 26.85 -0.51 -3.33
N GLY A 330 26.92 0.81 -3.12
CA GLY A 330 26.90 1.46 -1.81
C GLY A 330 25.50 1.57 -1.20
N ARG A 331 25.44 2.00 0.07
CA ARG A 331 24.19 2.20 0.84
C ARG A 331 23.32 3.31 0.26
N GLU A 332 23.94 4.30 -0.36
CA GLU A 332 23.37 5.44 -1.06
C GLU A 332 22.62 5.05 -2.34
N ASP A 333 22.96 3.90 -2.94
CA ASP A 333 22.34 3.37 -4.16
C ASP A 333 21.19 2.40 -3.86
N MET A 334 20.82 2.20 -2.59
CA MET A 334 19.72 1.30 -2.24
C MET A 334 18.38 1.89 -2.68
N THR A 335 17.52 1.05 -3.26
CA THR A 335 16.19 1.45 -3.77
C THR A 335 15.05 0.95 -2.89
N ALA A 336 15.38 0.35 -1.75
CA ALA A 336 14.39 0.07 -0.71
C ALA A 336 13.94 1.39 -0.07
N ARG A 337 12.71 1.41 0.44
CA ARG A 337 12.23 2.55 1.23
C ARG A 337 13.19 2.81 2.39
N ILE A 338 13.52 4.07 2.64
CA ILE A 338 14.47 4.47 3.69
C ILE A 338 14.01 3.98 5.07
N GLU A 339 12.70 4.02 5.33
CA GLU A 339 12.07 3.50 6.55
C GLU A 339 12.30 1.98 6.77
N GLU A 340 12.67 1.25 5.72
CA GLU A 340 12.71 -0.22 5.72
C GLU A 340 14.13 -0.81 5.67
N ILE A 341 15.17 0.04 5.63
CA ILE A 341 16.59 -0.36 5.59
C ILE A 341 17.19 -0.29 6.99
#